data_AF-A0A1W7R5Z5-F1
#
_entry.id   AF-A0A1W7R5Z5-F1
#
_cell.length_a   1.000
_cell.length_b   1.000
_cell.length_c   1.000
_cell.angle_alpha   90.00
_cell.angle_beta   90.00
_cell.angle_gamma   90.00
#
_symmetry.space_group_name_H-M   'P 1'
#
loop_
_entity.id
_entity.type
_entity.pdbx_description
1 polymer ?
#
loop_
_entity_poly.entity_id
_entity_poly.type
_entity_poly.pdbx_seq_one_letter_code
_entity_poly.pdbx_strand_id
1 'polypeptide(L)'
;SSVLGVYGFNSKNGCLKCVCEGEYCYESRTVIFTTLNSAKRTDRDFRRNAYTSHQKTTTPLIDIPNLDLIQNIIVGDRLHLIDLGVMKRLLLGWRDGTLGFTAKLSAQQINAISAMLRRIQLPSEIHRKFRGLDCIAHWKGTEFNNFLHYGSIVVLKQHLPADAYQHFLLFYCSITMLSSNCYRSNWHVARIMLEKFITGFMTIYGHQYITSNIHNLQHIVDEAEMFGPLSTMAAYPFENGLQRMKHLIRSGFKTLEQVVSRLSEVNANDYYKTHKSTKKYPFIKTSEDSVRVVLDEGFTLDTSQRNGWFLTKSNQVVRFSNATLTPSLLIQGKIVLGTQTFFQDPFFSSVLHVFCGNLKRLSSEEFLFNVQKIRCKLVAVESNDDYVFIPLLHTLR
;
A
#
# COMPACT_ATOMS: atom_id res chain seq x y z
N SER A 1 -4.69 -18.48 -12.07
CA SER A 1 -4.17 -19.52 -13.00
C SER A 1 -5.12 -20.68 -13.23
N SER A 2 -5.67 -21.31 -12.19
CA SER A 2 -6.53 -22.51 -12.36
C SER A 2 -7.80 -22.24 -13.19
N VAL A 3 -8.56 -21.20 -12.86
CA VAL A 3 -9.78 -20.83 -13.62
C VAL A 3 -9.46 -20.41 -15.06
N LEU A 4 -8.32 -19.74 -15.26
CA LEU A 4 -7.84 -19.33 -16.59
C LEU A 4 -7.25 -20.48 -17.41
N GLY A 5 -7.02 -21.65 -16.82
CA GLY A 5 -6.40 -22.77 -17.52
C GLY A 5 -4.94 -22.52 -17.93
N VAL A 6 -4.17 -21.72 -17.17
CA VAL A 6 -2.79 -21.35 -17.51
C VAL A 6 -1.75 -21.88 -16.53
N TYR A 7 -0.50 -22.00 -16.99
CA TYR A 7 0.65 -22.19 -16.11
C TYR A 7 0.81 -21.00 -15.15
N GLY A 8 1.17 -21.31 -13.91
CA GLY A 8 1.29 -20.31 -12.84
C GLY A 8 2.70 -19.76 -12.67
N PHE A 9 2.88 -19.00 -11.60
CA PHE A 9 4.10 -18.25 -11.26
C PHE A 9 5.40 -19.09 -11.15
N ASN A 10 5.29 -20.41 -10.96
CA ASN A 10 6.43 -21.34 -10.90
C ASN A 10 6.80 -21.98 -12.25
N SER A 11 6.16 -21.58 -13.35
CA SER A 11 6.48 -22.06 -14.69
C SER A 11 7.36 -21.06 -15.44
N LYS A 12 8.22 -21.56 -16.33
CA LYS A 12 9.03 -20.73 -17.25
C LYS A 12 8.17 -19.75 -18.04
N ASN A 13 7.02 -20.20 -18.53
CA ASN A 13 6.07 -19.35 -19.25
C ASN A 13 4.94 -18.85 -18.33
N GLY A 14 5.24 -18.57 -17.06
CA GLY A 14 4.25 -18.31 -16.01
C GLY A 14 3.63 -16.91 -16.01
N CYS A 15 4.26 -15.92 -16.67
CA CYS A 15 3.72 -14.56 -16.70
C CYS A 15 2.42 -14.51 -17.54
N LEU A 16 1.38 -13.88 -16.98
CA LEU A 16 0.10 -13.71 -17.67
C LEU A 16 0.14 -12.54 -18.67
N LYS A 17 0.98 -11.53 -18.42
CA LYS A 17 0.95 -10.25 -19.14
C LYS A 17 1.95 -10.16 -20.30
N CYS A 18 3.08 -10.87 -20.25
CA CYS A 18 4.10 -10.81 -21.30
C CYS A 18 4.72 -12.16 -21.63
N VAL A 19 5.32 -12.28 -22.83
CA VAL A 19 5.99 -13.49 -23.38
C VAL A 19 7.37 -13.78 -22.80
N CYS A 20 7.70 -13.17 -21.67
CA CYS A 20 8.93 -13.50 -20.96
C CYS A 20 8.97 -14.99 -20.65
N GLU A 21 10.03 -15.64 -21.12
CA GLU A 21 10.40 -16.99 -20.71
C GLU A 21 11.36 -16.89 -19.52
N GLY A 22 10.94 -17.45 -18.40
CA GLY A 22 11.77 -17.61 -17.22
C GLY A 22 12.69 -18.81 -17.31
N GLU A 23 13.75 -18.80 -16.51
CA GLU A 23 14.73 -19.86 -16.41
C GLU A 23 14.68 -20.51 -15.02
N TYR A 24 15.02 -21.80 -14.93
CA TYR A 24 15.09 -22.47 -13.63
C TYR A 24 16.47 -22.23 -13.02
N CYS A 25 16.53 -21.52 -11.90
CA CYS A 25 17.76 -21.31 -11.15
C CYS A 25 17.97 -22.46 -10.15
N TYR A 26 19.06 -23.22 -10.32
CA TYR A 26 19.38 -24.35 -9.45
C TYR A 26 19.81 -23.92 -8.05
N GLU A 27 20.42 -22.74 -7.90
CA GLU A 27 20.87 -22.20 -6.62
C GLU A 27 19.70 -21.87 -5.69
N SER A 28 18.70 -21.16 -6.20
CA SER A 28 17.50 -20.78 -5.45
C SER A 28 16.34 -21.77 -5.59
N ARG A 29 16.51 -22.83 -6.42
CA ARG A 29 15.50 -23.86 -6.73
C ARG A 29 14.16 -23.29 -7.16
N THR A 30 14.18 -22.22 -7.95
CA THR A 30 12.98 -21.48 -8.36
C THR A 30 13.08 -21.03 -9.82
N VAL A 31 11.94 -20.72 -10.42
CA VAL A 31 11.91 -20.06 -11.73
C VAL A 31 12.11 -18.57 -11.56
N ILE A 32 13.06 -18.02 -12.30
CA ILE A 32 13.41 -16.59 -12.29
C ILE A 32 13.12 -15.97 -13.66
N PHE A 33 12.83 -14.66 -13.65
CA PHE A 33 12.38 -13.90 -14.81
C PHE A 33 13.24 -12.64 -14.97
N THR A 34 14.46 -12.81 -15.45
CA THR A 34 15.48 -11.76 -15.57
C THR A 34 15.24 -10.82 -16.75
N THR A 35 14.50 -11.26 -17.77
CA THR A 35 14.13 -10.44 -18.93
C THR A 35 12.97 -9.49 -18.61
N LEU A 36 13.17 -8.21 -18.95
CA LEU A 36 12.16 -7.16 -18.82
C LEU A 36 11.62 -6.75 -20.18
N ASN A 37 10.44 -6.13 -20.20
CA ASN A 37 9.86 -5.50 -21.39
C ASN A 37 9.68 -6.47 -22.58
N SER A 38 9.44 -7.75 -22.29
CA SER A 38 9.03 -8.72 -23.31
C SER A 38 7.68 -8.31 -23.93
N ALA A 39 7.43 -8.76 -25.16
CA ALA A 39 6.17 -8.46 -25.85
C ALA A 39 4.95 -8.87 -24.99
N LYS A 40 3.93 -8.02 -24.99
CA LYS A 40 2.70 -8.26 -24.20
C LYS A 40 1.89 -9.40 -24.82
N ARG A 41 1.25 -10.21 -23.98
CA ARG A 41 0.20 -11.12 -24.44
C ARG A 41 -1.00 -10.31 -24.91
N THR A 42 -1.79 -10.88 -25.80
CA THR A 42 -3.04 -10.30 -26.30
C THR A 42 -4.18 -11.29 -26.10
N ASP A 43 -5.38 -10.76 -25.85
CA ASP A 43 -6.60 -11.56 -25.75
C ASP A 43 -6.89 -12.33 -27.06
N ARG A 44 -6.69 -11.67 -28.21
CA ARG A 44 -6.84 -12.29 -29.53
C ARG A 44 -6.01 -13.57 -29.66
N ASP A 45 -4.73 -13.50 -29.34
CA ASP A 45 -3.82 -14.63 -29.50
C ASP A 45 -4.06 -15.68 -28.41
N PHE A 46 -4.50 -15.28 -27.21
CA PHE A 46 -4.92 -16.20 -26.15
C PHE A 46 -6.15 -17.01 -26.58
N ARG A 47 -7.17 -16.38 -27.16
CA ARG A 47 -8.39 -17.05 -27.66
C ARG A 47 -8.11 -17.99 -28.83
N ARG A 48 -7.07 -17.70 -29.62
CA ARG A 48 -6.57 -18.59 -30.68
C ARG A 48 -5.70 -19.74 -30.18
N ASN A 49 -5.52 -19.85 -28.85
CA ASN A 49 -4.62 -20.82 -28.23
C ASN A 49 -3.17 -20.74 -28.73
N ALA A 50 -2.69 -19.51 -29.04
CA ALA A 50 -1.37 -19.29 -29.62
C ALA A 50 -0.23 -19.47 -28.61
N TYR A 51 -0.51 -19.43 -27.30
CA TYR A 51 0.51 -19.53 -26.25
C TYR A 51 0.58 -20.95 -25.69
N THR A 52 0.98 -21.91 -26.51
CA THR A 52 1.00 -23.36 -26.18
C THR A 52 1.81 -23.72 -24.94
N SER A 53 2.87 -22.96 -24.63
CA SER A 53 3.69 -23.17 -23.42
C SER A 53 3.14 -22.48 -22.16
N HIS A 54 2.09 -21.65 -22.30
CA HIS A 54 1.43 -20.91 -21.22
C HIS A 54 0.02 -21.45 -20.93
N GLN A 55 -0.70 -21.90 -21.95
CA GLN A 55 -2.08 -22.40 -21.87
C GLN A 55 -2.08 -23.92 -21.67
N LYS A 56 -2.71 -24.38 -20.58
CA LYS A 56 -2.87 -25.80 -20.25
C LYS A 56 -4.17 -26.36 -20.81
N THR A 57 -5.25 -25.59 -20.65
CA THR A 57 -6.62 -25.99 -20.97
C THR A 57 -7.42 -24.77 -21.40
N THR A 58 -8.43 -24.98 -22.22
CA THR A 58 -9.42 -23.96 -22.53
C THR A 58 -10.15 -23.52 -21.26
N THR A 59 -10.34 -22.22 -21.08
CA THR A 59 -11.06 -21.65 -19.94
C THR A 59 -12.49 -21.26 -20.36
N PRO A 60 -13.50 -21.51 -19.53
CA PRO A 60 -14.87 -21.06 -19.79
C PRO A 60 -15.00 -19.53 -19.81
N LEU A 61 -13.99 -18.81 -19.32
CA LEU A 61 -13.97 -17.34 -19.36
C LEU A 61 -13.89 -16.77 -20.79
N ILE A 62 -13.51 -17.59 -21.77
CA ILE A 62 -13.54 -17.21 -23.20
C ILE A 62 -14.97 -16.84 -23.64
N ASP A 63 -15.99 -17.44 -23.06
CA ASP A 63 -17.38 -17.22 -23.49
C ASP A 63 -17.99 -15.93 -22.90
N ILE A 64 -17.29 -15.24 -22.00
CA ILE A 64 -17.77 -13.99 -21.39
C ILE A 64 -17.57 -12.83 -22.38
N PRO A 65 -18.65 -12.17 -22.82
CA PRO A 65 -18.54 -11.06 -23.76
C PRO A 65 -17.83 -9.86 -23.10
N ASN A 66 -17.01 -9.16 -23.89
CA ASN A 66 -16.26 -7.97 -23.48
C ASN A 66 -15.27 -8.19 -22.31
N LEU A 67 -14.86 -9.44 -22.06
CA LEU A 67 -13.80 -9.76 -21.11
C LEU A 67 -12.49 -10.04 -21.86
N ASP A 68 -11.53 -9.13 -21.75
CA ASP A 68 -10.15 -9.33 -22.21
C ASP A 68 -9.40 -10.20 -21.19
N LEU A 69 -9.04 -11.42 -21.59
CA LEU A 69 -8.45 -12.44 -20.70
C LEU A 69 -7.00 -12.14 -20.30
N ILE A 70 -6.39 -11.10 -20.87
CA ILE A 70 -5.06 -10.65 -20.51
C ILE A 70 -5.14 -9.35 -19.70
N GLN A 71 -5.81 -8.33 -20.23
CA GLN A 71 -5.86 -7.00 -19.64
C GLN A 71 -6.79 -6.94 -18.43
N ASN A 72 -7.96 -7.57 -18.48
CA ASN A 72 -8.93 -7.53 -17.38
C ASN A 72 -8.59 -8.44 -16.20
N ILE A 73 -7.59 -9.30 -16.33
CA ILE A 73 -7.11 -10.13 -15.23
C ILE A 73 -5.96 -9.42 -14.51
N ILE A 74 -6.23 -8.96 -13.30
CA ILE A 74 -5.27 -8.20 -12.49
C ILE A 74 -4.16 -9.11 -11.95
N VAL A 75 -2.89 -8.74 -12.17
CA VAL A 75 -1.71 -9.35 -11.52
C VAL A 75 -1.08 -8.45 -10.47
N GLY A 76 -1.28 -7.14 -10.59
CA GLY A 76 -0.80 -6.05 -9.74
C GLY A 76 -1.61 -5.82 -8.47
N ASP A 77 -2.24 -6.87 -7.94
CA ASP A 77 -3.04 -6.77 -6.72
C ASP A 77 -2.20 -6.29 -5.53
N ARG A 78 -2.73 -5.29 -4.83
CA ARG A 78 -2.05 -4.68 -3.68
C ARG A 78 -1.75 -5.69 -2.58
N LEU A 79 -2.67 -6.59 -2.26
CA LEU A 79 -2.49 -7.51 -1.14
C LEU A 79 -1.43 -8.56 -1.45
N HIS A 80 -1.56 -9.27 -2.57
CA HIS A 80 -0.77 -10.45 -2.89
C HIS A 80 0.56 -10.11 -3.54
N LEU A 81 0.60 -9.12 -4.45
CA LEU A 81 1.84 -8.75 -5.13
C LEU A 81 2.67 -7.80 -4.27
N ILE A 82 2.07 -6.71 -3.78
CA ILE A 82 2.81 -5.64 -3.12
C ILE A 82 3.07 -5.99 -1.66
N ASP A 83 2.01 -6.19 -0.87
CA ASP A 83 2.11 -6.30 0.58
C ASP A 83 2.68 -7.67 1.02
N LEU A 84 2.02 -8.77 0.64
CA LEU A 84 2.43 -10.14 0.98
C LEU A 84 3.51 -10.70 0.05
N GLY A 85 3.68 -10.12 -1.13
CA GLY A 85 4.66 -10.54 -2.13
C GLY A 85 5.99 -9.83 -1.92
N VAL A 86 6.11 -8.60 -2.41
CA VAL A 86 7.38 -7.85 -2.49
C VAL A 86 7.79 -7.30 -1.13
N MET A 87 6.90 -6.59 -0.42
CA MET A 87 7.23 -5.95 0.85
C MET A 87 7.59 -6.98 1.93
N LYS A 88 6.77 -8.02 2.09
CA LYS A 88 7.10 -9.16 2.98
C LYS A 88 8.44 -9.80 2.63
N ARG A 89 8.72 -9.98 1.34
CA ARG A 89 9.97 -10.61 0.90
C ARG A 89 11.18 -9.75 1.20
N LEU A 90 11.13 -8.44 0.96
CA LEU A 90 12.21 -7.51 1.33
C LEU A 90 12.48 -7.58 2.83
N LEU A 91 11.45 -7.51 3.68
CA LEU A 91 11.60 -7.60 5.14
C LEU A 91 12.19 -8.92 5.61
N LEU A 92 11.74 -10.06 5.08
CA LEU A 92 12.33 -11.36 5.39
C LEU A 92 13.76 -11.48 4.86
N GLY A 93 14.04 -10.88 3.71
CA GLY A 93 15.39 -10.79 3.14
C GLY A 93 16.34 -10.07 4.07
N TRP A 94 15.96 -8.87 4.53
CA TRP A 94 16.77 -8.06 5.44
C TRP A 94 16.86 -8.69 6.84
N ARG A 95 15.79 -9.29 7.36
CA ARG A 95 15.80 -9.89 8.71
C ARG A 95 16.55 -11.22 8.75
N ASP A 96 16.23 -12.14 7.85
CA ASP A 96 16.68 -13.54 7.93
C ASP A 96 17.89 -13.81 7.01
N GLY A 97 18.16 -12.92 6.05
CA GLY A 97 19.19 -13.12 5.02
C GLY A 97 18.70 -13.96 3.84
N THR A 98 17.37 -14.06 3.62
CA THR A 98 16.83 -14.85 2.49
C THR A 98 17.07 -14.24 1.11
N LEU A 99 17.59 -13.00 1.07
CA LEU A 99 18.04 -12.29 -0.13
C LEU A 99 19.57 -12.09 -0.13
N GLY A 100 20.31 -13.02 0.51
CA GLY A 100 21.73 -12.88 0.76
C GLY A 100 22.05 -12.00 1.97
N PHE A 101 23.34 -11.73 2.17
CA PHE A 101 23.84 -11.03 3.36
C PHE A 101 24.10 -9.53 3.14
N THR A 102 24.06 -9.05 1.89
CA THR A 102 24.40 -7.66 1.52
C THR A 102 23.62 -6.62 2.33
N ALA A 103 22.32 -6.83 2.51
CA ALA A 103 21.44 -5.94 3.28
C ALA A 103 20.85 -6.63 4.51
N LYS A 104 21.50 -7.68 5.02
CA LYS A 104 21.03 -8.39 6.20
C LYS A 104 21.27 -7.53 7.45
N LEU A 105 20.22 -7.33 8.23
CA LEU A 105 20.22 -6.60 9.47
C LEU A 105 20.79 -7.47 10.60
N SER A 106 21.60 -6.86 11.46
CA SER A 106 22.03 -7.48 12.71
C SER A 106 20.89 -7.57 13.72
N ALA A 107 21.04 -8.44 14.74
CA ALA A 107 20.06 -8.53 15.83
C ALA A 107 19.85 -7.18 16.54
N GLN A 108 20.91 -6.38 16.69
CA GLN A 108 20.83 -5.04 17.27
C GLN A 108 20.00 -4.10 16.41
N GLN A 109 20.23 -4.09 15.09
CA GLN A 109 19.45 -3.27 14.15
C GLN A 109 17.98 -3.71 14.11
N ILE A 110 17.71 -5.03 14.13
CA ILE A 110 16.35 -5.58 14.21
C ILE A 110 15.63 -5.11 15.47
N ASN A 111 16.31 -5.14 16.62
CA ASN A 111 15.76 -4.67 17.90
C ASN A 111 15.51 -3.15 17.88
N ALA A 112 16.44 -2.37 17.33
CA ALA A 112 16.31 -0.92 17.19
C ALA A 112 15.11 -0.55 16.30
N ILE A 113 15.00 -1.13 15.10
CA ILE A 113 13.85 -0.93 14.21
C ILE A 113 12.55 -1.34 14.88
N SER A 114 12.53 -2.48 15.58
CA SER A 114 11.35 -2.97 16.29
C SER A 114 10.92 -2.01 17.40
N ALA A 115 11.87 -1.43 18.14
CA ALA A 115 11.59 -0.42 19.15
C ALA A 115 11.05 0.87 18.54
N MET A 116 11.64 1.34 17.43
CA MET A 116 11.15 2.51 16.70
C MET A 116 9.71 2.29 16.19
N LEU A 117 9.45 1.15 15.54
CA LEU A 117 8.11 0.80 15.03
C LEU A 117 7.04 0.84 16.12
N ARG A 118 7.32 0.26 17.30
CA ARG A 118 6.36 0.25 18.42
C ARG A 118 6.06 1.63 19.00
N ARG A 119 6.96 2.62 18.81
CA ARG A 119 6.76 4.01 19.24
C ARG A 119 5.89 4.81 18.27
N ILE A 120 5.81 4.41 17.00
CA ILE A 120 5.02 5.14 16.00
C ILE A 120 3.53 5.08 16.35
N GLN A 121 2.95 6.25 16.58
CA GLN A 121 1.51 6.40 16.81
C GLN A 121 0.80 6.71 15.49
N LEU A 122 0.33 5.66 14.82
CA LEU A 122 -0.45 5.79 13.58
C LEU A 122 -1.78 6.51 13.85
N PRO A 123 -2.38 7.26 12.90
CA PRO A 123 -3.71 7.85 13.05
C PRO A 123 -4.83 6.87 13.41
N SER A 124 -5.95 7.35 13.96
CA SER A 124 -7.07 6.51 14.41
C SER A 124 -7.73 5.67 13.30
N GLU A 125 -7.59 6.10 12.04
CA GLU A 125 -8.06 5.40 10.85
C GLU A 125 -7.26 4.14 10.56
N ILE A 126 -6.07 4.00 11.17
CA ILE A 126 -5.26 2.80 11.10
C ILE A 126 -5.41 2.02 12.40
N HIS A 127 -6.26 1.00 12.36
CA HIS A 127 -6.66 0.24 13.55
C HIS A 127 -5.56 -0.66 14.13
N ARG A 128 -4.58 -1.08 13.33
CA ARG A 128 -3.50 -1.97 13.76
C ARG A 128 -2.26 -1.14 14.11
N LYS A 129 -1.81 -1.25 15.36
CA LYS A 129 -0.49 -0.74 15.77
C LYS A 129 0.61 -1.55 15.08
N PHE A 130 1.77 -0.93 14.89
CA PHE A 130 2.94 -1.67 14.48
C PHE A 130 3.36 -2.69 15.52
N ARG A 131 3.85 -3.82 15.02
CA ARG A 131 4.59 -4.81 15.79
C ARG A 131 6.05 -4.78 15.39
N GLY A 132 6.90 -5.43 16.18
CA GLY A 132 8.32 -5.53 15.85
C GLY A 132 8.59 -6.51 14.71
N LEU A 133 9.82 -6.47 14.19
CA LEU A 133 10.30 -7.35 13.13
C LEU A 133 10.42 -8.82 13.57
N ASP A 134 10.48 -9.06 14.88
CA ASP A 134 10.50 -10.38 15.51
C ASP A 134 9.29 -11.26 15.12
N CYS A 135 8.13 -10.65 14.87
CA CYS A 135 6.90 -11.37 14.56
C CYS A 135 6.40 -11.19 13.10
N ILE A 136 7.28 -10.81 12.15
CA ILE A 136 6.93 -10.62 10.72
C ILE A 136 6.19 -11.83 10.13
N ALA A 137 6.50 -13.05 10.57
CA ALA A 137 5.81 -14.26 10.12
C ALA A 137 4.29 -14.22 10.35
N HIS A 138 3.84 -13.45 11.35
CA HIS A 138 2.44 -13.31 11.75
C HIS A 138 1.81 -11.98 11.30
N TRP A 139 2.53 -11.15 10.56
CA TRP A 139 1.97 -9.90 10.03
C TRP A 139 0.91 -10.19 8.98
N LYS A 140 -0.20 -9.45 9.05
CA LYS A 140 -1.22 -9.44 8.00
C LYS A 140 -0.78 -8.51 6.86
N GLY A 141 -1.41 -8.65 5.69
CA GLY A 141 -1.19 -7.76 4.55
C GLY A 141 -1.27 -6.28 4.94
N THR A 142 -2.28 -5.90 5.73
CA THR A 142 -2.45 -4.49 6.15
C THR A 142 -1.28 -3.96 7.00
N GLU A 143 -0.56 -4.82 7.71
CA GLU A 143 0.62 -4.41 8.48
C GLU A 143 1.83 -4.18 7.56
N PHE A 144 2.00 -5.00 6.53
CA PHE A 144 2.99 -4.74 5.47
C PHE A 144 2.70 -3.44 4.72
N ASN A 145 1.42 -3.21 4.38
CA ASN A 145 0.96 -1.96 3.76
C ASN A 145 1.28 -0.73 4.64
N ASN A 146 0.90 -0.79 5.91
CA ASN A 146 1.17 0.29 6.86
C ASN A 146 2.67 0.50 7.05
N PHE A 147 3.46 -0.58 7.09
CA PHE A 147 4.91 -0.48 7.20
C PHE A 147 5.47 0.25 5.99
N LEU A 148 5.11 -0.21 4.78
CA LEU A 148 5.54 0.39 3.52
C LEU A 148 5.27 1.90 3.53
N HIS A 149 4.06 2.35 3.81
CA HIS A 149 3.75 3.77 3.67
C HIS A 149 4.11 4.64 4.86
N TYR A 150 4.07 4.14 6.09
CA TYR A 150 4.07 5.00 7.27
C TYR A 150 5.20 4.74 8.27
N GLY A 151 5.99 3.67 8.09
CA GLY A 151 7.12 3.38 8.97
C GLY A 151 8.45 3.27 8.23
N SER A 152 8.44 2.64 7.05
CA SER A 152 9.61 2.11 6.38
C SER A 152 10.71 3.15 6.12
N ILE A 153 10.39 4.28 5.48
CA ILE A 153 11.37 5.30 5.10
C ILE A 153 12.07 5.92 6.31
N VAL A 154 11.44 5.90 7.48
CA VAL A 154 12.04 6.47 8.68
C VAL A 154 12.90 5.43 9.38
N VAL A 155 12.32 4.26 9.66
CA VAL A 155 13.01 3.25 10.47
C VAL A 155 14.15 2.56 9.73
N LEU A 156 14.10 2.49 8.40
CA LEU A 156 15.15 1.83 7.60
C LEU A 156 16.35 2.74 7.29
N LYS A 157 16.20 4.07 7.31
CA LYS A 157 17.18 5.04 6.78
C LYS A 157 18.57 4.92 7.39
N GLN A 158 18.66 4.64 8.69
CA GLN A 158 19.93 4.52 9.41
C GLN A 158 20.41 3.06 9.57
N HIS A 159 19.60 2.09 9.14
CA HIS A 159 19.84 0.67 9.42
C HIS A 159 20.17 -0.15 8.17
N LEU A 160 19.63 0.21 7.01
CA LEU A 160 20.01 -0.43 5.75
C LEU A 160 21.28 0.22 5.17
N PRO A 161 22.12 -0.56 4.44
CA PRO A 161 23.16 0.01 3.59
C PRO A 161 22.57 1.04 2.61
N ALA A 162 23.36 2.06 2.26
CA ALA A 162 22.91 3.17 1.43
C ALA A 162 22.26 2.70 0.11
N ASP A 163 22.91 1.80 -0.61
CA ASP A 163 22.43 1.27 -1.89
C ASP A 163 21.09 0.52 -1.74
N ALA A 164 20.95 -0.28 -0.67
CA ALA A 164 19.73 -1.02 -0.39
C ALA A 164 18.58 -0.08 0.02
N TYR A 165 18.89 1.00 0.76
CA TYR A 165 17.90 2.00 1.15
C TYR A 165 17.44 2.84 -0.06
N GLN A 166 18.36 3.31 -0.90
CA GLN A 166 18.05 4.03 -2.15
C GLN A 166 17.22 3.16 -3.10
N HIS A 167 17.58 1.88 -3.22
CA HIS A 167 16.79 0.91 -3.97
C HIS A 167 15.39 0.73 -3.41
N PHE A 168 15.25 0.63 -2.08
CA PHE A 168 13.93 0.59 -1.45
C PHE A 168 13.11 1.87 -1.70
N LEU A 169 13.75 3.04 -1.74
CA LEU A 169 13.06 4.30 -2.07
C LEU A 169 12.42 4.28 -3.46
N LEU A 170 13.03 3.61 -4.46
CA LEU A 170 12.38 3.42 -5.76
C LEU A 170 11.04 2.69 -5.64
N PHE A 171 11.00 1.61 -4.84
CA PHE A 171 9.77 0.86 -4.57
C PHE A 171 8.76 1.68 -3.78
N TYR A 172 9.17 2.30 -2.66
CA TYR A 172 8.33 3.17 -1.85
C TYR A 172 7.68 4.28 -2.68
N CYS A 173 8.48 5.00 -3.48
CA CYS A 173 8.02 6.10 -4.29
C CYS A 173 7.01 5.64 -5.35
N SER A 174 7.33 4.56 -6.07
CA SER A 174 6.47 4.01 -7.13
C SER A 174 5.11 3.56 -6.58
N ILE A 175 5.11 2.76 -5.52
CA ILE A 175 3.86 2.26 -4.93
C ILE A 175 3.05 3.40 -4.31
N THR A 176 3.70 4.40 -3.72
CA THR A 176 3.02 5.58 -3.17
C THR A 176 2.33 6.39 -4.27
N MET A 177 3.00 6.63 -5.41
CA MET A 177 2.39 7.30 -6.57
C MET A 177 1.18 6.52 -7.11
N LEU A 178 1.30 5.20 -7.21
CA LEU A 178 0.23 4.35 -7.73
C LEU A 178 -0.92 4.15 -6.73
N SER A 179 -0.77 4.60 -5.48
CA SER A 179 -1.79 4.43 -4.43
C SER A 179 -2.86 5.52 -4.40
N SER A 180 -2.71 6.62 -5.17
CA SER A 180 -3.68 7.71 -5.21
C SER A 180 -3.73 8.38 -6.58
N ASN A 181 -4.93 8.77 -7.00
CA ASN A 181 -5.14 9.56 -8.22
C ASN A 181 -4.50 10.97 -8.14
N CYS A 182 -4.21 11.47 -6.94
CA CYS A 182 -3.48 12.72 -6.75
C CYS A 182 -2.13 12.73 -7.50
N TYR A 183 -1.52 11.56 -7.70
CA TYR A 183 -0.24 11.40 -8.37
C TYR A 183 -0.35 10.85 -9.80
N ARG A 184 -1.56 10.82 -10.40
CA ARG A 184 -1.78 10.19 -11.71
C ARG A 184 -0.86 10.74 -12.81
N SER A 185 -0.59 12.05 -12.81
CA SER A 185 0.36 12.67 -13.75
C SER A 185 1.78 12.10 -13.66
N ASN A 186 2.16 11.55 -12.50
CA ASN A 186 3.49 11.00 -12.22
C ASN A 186 3.56 9.47 -12.38
N TRP A 187 2.50 8.80 -12.84
CA TRP A 187 2.53 7.34 -13.00
C TRP A 187 3.57 6.84 -14.02
N HIS A 188 3.88 7.66 -15.03
CA HIS A 188 5.00 7.37 -15.94
C HIS A 188 6.35 7.35 -15.21
N VAL A 189 6.56 8.21 -14.21
CA VAL A 189 7.76 8.21 -13.35
C VAL A 189 7.80 6.95 -12.49
N ALA A 190 6.65 6.52 -11.95
CA ALA A 190 6.54 5.27 -11.21
C ALA A 190 6.95 4.05 -12.06
N ARG A 191 6.61 4.03 -13.36
CA ARG A 191 7.07 2.98 -14.29
C ARG A 191 8.59 2.91 -14.37
N ILE A 192 9.24 4.05 -14.63
CA ILE A 192 10.70 4.15 -14.73
C ILE A 192 11.35 3.69 -13.41
N MET A 193 10.81 4.11 -12.27
CA MET A 193 11.33 3.71 -10.96
C MET A 193 11.16 2.21 -10.68
N LEU A 194 10.06 1.58 -11.11
CA LEU A 194 9.86 0.13 -10.97
C LEU A 194 10.81 -0.66 -11.86
N GLU A 195 11.05 -0.22 -13.10
CA GLU A 195 12.04 -0.84 -13.99
C GLU A 195 13.44 -0.76 -13.39
N LYS A 196 13.82 0.41 -12.83
CA LYS A 196 15.06 0.58 -12.08
C LYS A 196 15.09 -0.28 -10.82
N PHE A 197 13.98 -0.40 -10.10
CA PHE A 197 13.88 -1.28 -8.93
C PHE A 197 14.12 -2.74 -9.32
N ILE A 198 13.49 -3.24 -10.39
CA ILE A 198 13.67 -4.65 -10.80
C ILE A 198 15.12 -4.91 -11.22
N THR A 199 15.71 -4.01 -12.03
CA THR A 199 17.11 -4.12 -12.47
C THR A 199 18.09 -4.03 -11.29
N GLY A 200 17.86 -3.06 -10.38
CA GLY A 200 18.65 -2.90 -9.17
C GLY A 200 18.51 -4.08 -8.20
N PHE A 201 17.36 -4.77 -8.21
CA PHE A 201 17.13 -5.95 -7.37
C PHE A 201 18.12 -7.07 -7.73
N MET A 202 18.38 -7.27 -9.04
CA MET A 202 19.39 -8.24 -9.52
C MET A 202 20.79 -7.89 -9.05
N THR A 203 21.11 -6.59 -9.05
CA THR A 203 22.45 -6.10 -8.70
C THR A 203 22.71 -6.18 -7.20
N ILE A 204 21.72 -5.80 -6.39
CA ILE A 204 21.87 -5.68 -4.93
C ILE A 204 21.71 -7.02 -4.22
N TYR A 205 20.71 -7.82 -4.64
CA TYR A 205 20.37 -9.07 -3.97
C TYR A 205 20.81 -10.30 -4.77
N GLY A 206 20.82 -10.21 -6.10
CA GLY A 206 21.17 -11.31 -7.00
C GLY A 206 20.03 -11.67 -7.96
N HIS A 207 20.42 -12.08 -9.18
CA HIS A 207 19.50 -12.45 -10.26
C HIS A 207 18.60 -13.66 -9.89
N GLN A 208 19.11 -14.58 -9.06
CA GLN A 208 18.40 -15.76 -8.57
C GLN A 208 17.15 -15.45 -7.74
N TYR A 209 16.96 -14.18 -7.37
CA TYR A 209 15.82 -13.72 -6.59
C TYR A 209 14.76 -12.98 -7.41
N ILE A 210 14.89 -12.84 -8.73
CA ILE A 210 13.86 -12.26 -9.60
C ILE A 210 12.74 -13.27 -9.88
N THR A 211 11.90 -13.54 -8.88
CA THR A 211 10.74 -14.42 -9.03
C THR A 211 9.60 -13.68 -9.74
N SER A 212 8.53 -14.41 -10.08
CA SER A 212 7.33 -13.85 -10.70
C SER A 212 6.78 -12.61 -9.98
N ASN A 213 6.83 -12.54 -8.63
CA ASN A 213 6.37 -11.35 -7.91
C ASN A 213 7.22 -10.10 -8.20
N ILE A 214 8.55 -10.24 -8.33
CA ILE A 214 9.40 -9.10 -8.68
C ILE A 214 9.17 -8.72 -10.14
N HIS A 215 9.08 -9.71 -11.03
CA HIS A 215 8.82 -9.49 -12.45
C HIS A 215 7.47 -8.79 -12.71
N ASN A 216 6.41 -9.19 -12.03
CA ASN A 216 5.07 -8.64 -12.24
C ASN A 216 4.94 -7.17 -11.86
N LEU A 217 5.90 -6.60 -11.11
CA LEU A 217 5.96 -5.17 -10.84
C LEU A 217 6.02 -4.32 -12.11
N GLN A 218 6.58 -4.83 -13.21
CA GLN A 218 6.64 -4.08 -14.47
C GLN A 218 5.26 -3.85 -15.11
N HIS A 219 4.24 -4.62 -14.71
CA HIS A 219 2.89 -4.56 -15.29
C HIS A 219 1.91 -3.67 -14.52
N ILE A 220 2.25 -3.27 -13.29
CA ILE A 220 1.27 -2.65 -12.40
C ILE A 220 0.84 -1.25 -12.85
N VAL A 221 1.69 -0.54 -13.59
CA VAL A 221 1.36 0.80 -14.09
C VAL A 221 0.31 0.72 -15.20
N ASP A 222 0.43 -0.25 -16.11
CA ASP A 222 -0.58 -0.50 -17.15
C ASP A 222 -1.95 -0.81 -16.53
N GLU A 223 -1.96 -1.61 -15.46
CA GLU A 223 -3.19 -1.93 -14.75
C GLU A 223 -3.74 -0.74 -13.97
N ALA A 224 -2.88 0.07 -13.36
CA ALA A 224 -3.32 1.29 -12.68
C ALA A 224 -3.95 2.29 -13.65
N GLU A 225 -3.38 2.44 -14.85
CA GLU A 225 -3.94 3.26 -15.93
C GLU A 225 -5.37 2.82 -16.28
N MET A 226 -5.63 1.52 -16.30
CA MET A 226 -6.91 0.90 -16.68
C MET A 226 -7.96 0.88 -15.54
N PHE A 227 -7.57 0.47 -14.33
CA PHE A 227 -8.51 0.21 -13.23
C PHE A 227 -8.48 1.27 -12.13
N GLY A 228 -7.57 2.23 -12.22
CA GLY A 228 -7.35 3.25 -11.20
C GLY A 228 -6.24 2.88 -10.20
N PRO A 229 -6.09 3.65 -9.11
CA PRO A 229 -4.98 3.46 -8.17
C PRO A 229 -5.04 2.08 -7.51
N LEU A 230 -3.91 1.59 -6.97
CA LEU A 230 -3.78 0.25 -6.35
C LEU A 230 -4.85 -0.08 -5.29
N SER A 231 -5.50 0.92 -4.69
CA SER A 231 -6.62 0.73 -3.76
C SER A 231 -7.87 0.16 -4.42
N THR A 232 -8.11 0.44 -5.71
CA THR A 232 -9.26 -0.10 -6.47
C THR A 232 -9.04 -1.56 -6.90
N MET A 233 -7.78 -1.97 -6.99
CA MET A 233 -7.35 -3.31 -7.40
C MET A 233 -6.95 -4.21 -6.23
N ALA A 234 -7.36 -3.87 -5.01
CA ALA A 234 -6.95 -4.58 -3.82
C ALA A 234 -7.92 -5.71 -3.45
N ALA A 235 -7.38 -6.91 -3.19
CA ALA A 235 -8.15 -8.09 -2.77
C ALA A 235 -8.60 -8.05 -1.30
N TYR A 236 -8.26 -7.00 -0.53
CA TYR A 236 -8.67 -6.86 0.88
C TYR A 236 -10.19 -7.03 1.12
N PRO A 237 -11.08 -6.37 0.37
CA PRO A 237 -12.53 -6.53 0.59
C PRO A 237 -13.00 -7.95 0.28
N PHE A 238 -12.42 -8.58 -0.74
CA PHE A 238 -12.74 -9.94 -1.15
C PHE A 238 -12.34 -10.96 -0.07
N GLU A 239 -11.10 -10.89 0.43
CA GLU A 239 -10.62 -11.77 1.50
C GLU A 239 -11.43 -11.59 2.81
N ASN A 240 -11.77 -10.35 3.16
CA ASN A 240 -12.65 -10.08 4.29
C ASN A 240 -14.05 -10.69 4.10
N GLY A 241 -14.60 -10.60 2.88
CA GLY A 241 -15.88 -11.23 2.52
C GLY A 241 -15.83 -12.75 2.62
N LEU A 242 -14.78 -13.37 2.06
CA LEU A 242 -14.54 -14.82 2.16
C LEU A 242 -14.42 -15.28 3.61
N GLN A 243 -13.71 -14.52 4.46
CA GLN A 243 -13.59 -14.85 5.87
C GLN A 243 -14.94 -14.82 6.58
N ARG A 244 -15.80 -13.83 6.29
CA ARG A 244 -17.17 -13.78 6.83
C ARG A 244 -17.97 -15.01 6.41
N MET A 245 -17.90 -15.40 5.13
CA MET A 245 -18.58 -16.59 4.64
C MET A 245 -18.08 -17.87 5.31
N LYS A 246 -16.76 -18.01 5.52
CA LYS A 246 -16.19 -19.17 6.24
C LYS A 246 -16.75 -19.31 7.65
N HIS A 247 -16.97 -18.21 8.37
CA HIS A 247 -17.57 -18.26 9.72
C HIS A 247 -19.06 -18.64 9.72
N LEU A 248 -19.76 -18.57 8.58
CA LEU A 248 -21.13 -19.05 8.45
C LEU A 248 -21.20 -20.59 8.32
N ILE A 249 -20.08 -21.22 7.96
CA ILE A 249 -19.98 -22.67 7.78
C ILE A 249 -19.60 -23.30 9.12
N ARG A 250 -20.44 -24.20 9.63
CA ARG A 250 -20.22 -24.94 10.89
C ARG A 250 -19.67 -26.35 10.67
N SER A 251 -19.93 -26.94 9.51
CA SER A 251 -19.45 -28.28 9.14
C SER A 251 -19.24 -28.41 7.62
N GLY A 252 -18.51 -29.45 7.19
CA GLY A 252 -18.30 -29.74 5.77
C GLY A 252 -19.52 -30.28 5.01
N PHE A 253 -20.65 -30.51 5.68
CA PHE A 253 -21.87 -31.04 5.06
C PHE A 253 -22.75 -29.93 4.52
N LYS A 254 -23.07 -29.92 3.22
CA LYS A 254 -23.97 -28.90 2.61
C LYS A 254 -23.52 -27.46 2.88
N THR A 255 -22.24 -27.19 2.59
CA THR A 255 -21.59 -25.91 2.90
C THR A 255 -22.25 -24.72 2.19
N LEU A 256 -22.69 -24.91 0.94
CA LEU A 256 -23.39 -23.87 0.18
C LEU A 256 -24.74 -23.54 0.82
N GLU A 257 -25.53 -24.56 1.15
CA GLU A 257 -26.85 -24.40 1.76
C GLU A 257 -26.74 -23.73 3.13
N GLN A 258 -25.74 -24.09 3.94
CA GLN A 258 -25.45 -23.41 5.21
C GLN A 258 -25.23 -21.90 4.99
N VAL A 259 -24.39 -21.52 4.03
CA VAL A 259 -24.11 -20.11 3.72
C VAL A 259 -25.37 -19.40 3.24
N VAL A 260 -26.10 -19.99 2.27
CA VAL A 260 -27.32 -19.40 1.71
C VAL A 260 -28.36 -19.18 2.80
N SER A 261 -28.67 -20.20 3.61
CA SER A 261 -29.65 -20.07 4.68
C SER A 261 -29.27 -18.99 5.70
N ARG A 262 -27.99 -18.89 6.10
CA ARG A 262 -27.55 -17.84 7.04
C ARG A 262 -27.61 -16.45 6.42
N LEU A 263 -27.23 -16.29 5.15
CA LEU A 263 -27.32 -14.99 4.47
C LEU A 263 -28.78 -14.54 4.33
N SER A 264 -29.70 -15.45 4.02
CA SER A 264 -31.14 -15.16 4.00
C SER A 264 -31.67 -14.68 5.36
N GLU A 265 -31.26 -15.31 6.46
CA GLU A 265 -31.63 -14.87 7.82
C GLU A 265 -31.07 -13.48 8.18
N VAL A 266 -29.82 -13.20 7.80
CA VAL A 266 -29.20 -11.89 8.04
C VAL A 266 -29.93 -10.79 7.26
N ASN A 267 -30.22 -11.03 5.97
CA ASN A 267 -30.93 -10.08 5.14
C ASN A 267 -32.36 -9.80 5.66
N ALA A 268 -33.06 -10.84 6.12
CA ALA A 268 -34.36 -10.69 6.76
C ALA A 268 -34.29 -9.84 8.04
N ASN A 269 -33.21 -9.98 8.84
CA ASN A 269 -33.01 -9.19 10.05
C ASN A 269 -32.52 -7.75 9.80
N ASP A 270 -31.70 -7.52 8.77
CA ASP A 270 -31.18 -6.19 8.44
C ASP A 270 -32.26 -5.28 7.84
N TYR A 271 -33.28 -5.84 7.19
CA TYR A 271 -34.50 -5.13 6.76
C TYR A 271 -35.21 -4.42 7.94
N TYR A 272 -35.11 -4.96 9.17
CA TYR A 272 -35.66 -4.34 10.38
C TYR A 272 -34.75 -3.31 11.05
N LYS A 273 -33.47 -3.18 10.63
CA LYS A 273 -32.46 -2.28 11.23
C LYS A 273 -32.16 -1.04 10.40
N THR A 274 -32.84 -0.84 9.28
CA THR A 274 -32.67 0.30 8.37
C THR A 274 -33.26 1.61 8.89
N HIS A 275 -32.80 2.04 10.07
CA HIS A 275 -32.82 3.43 10.53
C HIS A 275 -31.43 3.83 11.07
N LYS A 276 -30.34 3.39 10.42
CA LYS A 276 -29.02 3.99 10.67
C LYS A 276 -29.00 5.39 10.06
N SER A 277 -29.09 6.39 10.93
CA SER A 277 -28.82 7.80 10.62
C SER A 277 -27.61 7.94 9.68
N THR A 278 -27.83 8.53 8.51
CA THR A 278 -26.76 9.02 7.65
C THR A 278 -26.04 10.13 8.41
N LYS A 279 -24.83 9.84 8.91
CA LYS A 279 -23.98 10.85 9.55
C LYS A 279 -23.71 11.95 8.53
N LYS A 280 -24.16 13.18 8.83
CA LYS A 280 -23.82 14.36 8.04
C LYS A 280 -22.40 14.79 8.39
N TYR A 281 -21.53 14.88 7.38
CA TYR A 281 -20.18 15.43 7.49
C TYR A 281 -20.13 16.80 6.79
N PRO A 282 -19.20 17.68 7.19
CA PRO A 282 -18.31 17.55 8.35
C PRO A 282 -19.03 17.93 9.67
N PHE A 283 -18.48 17.50 10.81
CA PHE A 283 -18.99 17.90 12.13
C PHE A 283 -17.87 18.05 13.17
N ILE A 284 -18.18 18.79 14.25
CA ILE A 284 -17.29 18.99 15.40
C ILE A 284 -17.87 18.25 16.60
N LYS A 285 -17.00 17.60 17.38
CA LYS A 285 -17.30 17.05 18.70
C LYS A 285 -16.40 17.74 19.71
N THR A 286 -17.02 18.42 20.66
CA THR A 286 -16.34 19.05 21.79
C THR A 286 -16.60 18.23 23.06
N SER A 287 -15.55 18.07 23.85
CA SER A 287 -15.56 17.60 25.23
C SER A 287 -14.77 18.61 26.07
N GLU A 288 -14.87 18.57 27.39
CA GLU A 288 -14.24 19.53 28.31
C GLU A 288 -12.75 19.78 27.97
N ASP A 289 -12.01 18.73 27.60
CA ASP A 289 -10.57 18.81 27.32
C ASP A 289 -10.16 18.58 25.85
N SER A 290 -11.11 18.32 24.94
CA SER A 290 -10.75 17.95 23.57
C SER A 290 -11.72 18.40 22.50
N VAL A 291 -11.15 18.87 21.39
CA VAL A 291 -11.88 19.18 20.17
C VAL A 291 -11.51 18.16 19.12
N ARG A 292 -12.54 17.53 18.56
CA ARG A 292 -12.40 16.58 17.44
C ARG A 292 -13.22 17.07 16.27
N VAL A 293 -12.61 17.09 15.09
CA VAL A 293 -13.27 17.38 13.82
C VAL A 293 -13.29 16.12 12.99
N VAL A 294 -14.43 15.82 12.40
CA VAL A 294 -14.57 14.72 11.44
C VAL A 294 -14.98 15.31 10.10
N LEU A 295 -14.07 15.25 9.12
CA LEU A 295 -14.27 15.81 7.79
C LEU A 295 -15.01 14.83 6.86
N ASP A 296 -14.72 13.54 7.02
CA ASP A 296 -15.42 12.41 6.38
C ASP A 296 -15.15 11.12 7.19
N GLU A 297 -15.58 9.95 6.67
CA GLU A 297 -15.41 8.66 7.34
C GLU A 297 -13.94 8.26 7.58
N GLY A 298 -13.01 8.74 6.75
CA GLY A 298 -11.58 8.43 6.80
C GLY A 298 -10.68 9.60 7.20
N PHE A 299 -11.24 10.73 7.64
CA PHE A 299 -10.48 11.93 7.97
C PHE A 299 -10.99 12.57 9.26
N THR A 300 -10.34 12.24 10.37
CA THR A 300 -10.56 12.84 11.69
C THR A 300 -9.34 13.64 12.15
N LEU A 301 -9.53 14.82 12.74
CA LEU A 301 -8.50 15.58 13.43
C LEU A 301 -8.88 15.76 14.90
N ASP A 302 -7.91 15.68 15.80
CA ASP A 302 -8.05 16.07 17.20
C ASP A 302 -6.70 16.56 17.75
N THR A 303 -6.67 17.03 18.99
CA THR A 303 -5.47 17.64 19.61
C THR A 303 -4.38 16.62 19.98
N SER A 304 -4.60 15.32 19.78
CA SER A 304 -3.61 14.28 20.09
C SER A 304 -2.48 14.23 19.05
N GLN A 305 -1.31 13.76 19.49
CA GLN A 305 -0.13 13.64 18.62
C GLN A 305 -0.37 12.78 17.37
N ARG A 306 -1.22 11.74 17.45
CA ARG A 306 -1.46 10.81 16.33
C ARG A 306 -2.45 11.33 15.30
N ASN A 307 -3.33 12.26 15.68
CA ASN A 307 -4.42 12.74 14.83
C ASN A 307 -4.32 14.24 14.51
N GLY A 308 -3.44 14.98 15.18
CA GLY A 308 -3.39 16.43 15.11
C GLY A 308 -2.55 17.02 13.98
N TRP A 309 -2.34 16.31 12.87
CA TRP A 309 -1.48 16.78 11.78
C TRP A 309 -2.18 16.75 10.44
N PHE A 310 -2.10 17.85 9.70
CA PHE A 310 -2.60 17.94 8.33
C PHE A 310 -1.68 18.78 7.45
N LEU A 311 -1.79 18.58 6.14
CA LEU A 311 -1.08 19.32 5.13
C LEU A 311 -2.03 20.26 4.40
N THR A 312 -1.62 21.50 4.17
CA THR A 312 -2.35 22.44 3.32
C THR A 312 -2.03 22.25 1.84
N LYS A 313 -2.85 22.79 0.94
CA LYS A 313 -2.57 22.85 -0.50
C LYS A 313 -1.34 23.70 -0.85
N SER A 314 -0.93 24.59 0.06
CA SER A 314 0.32 25.36 -0.01
C SER A 314 1.54 24.62 0.56
N ASN A 315 1.44 23.31 0.81
CA ASN A 315 2.53 22.47 1.37
C ASN A 315 2.99 22.87 2.78
N GLN A 316 2.10 23.46 3.59
CA GLN A 316 2.40 23.78 4.98
C GLN A 316 1.94 22.63 5.87
N VAL A 317 2.84 22.13 6.72
CA VAL A 317 2.52 21.17 7.78
C VAL A 317 1.93 21.93 8.96
N VAL A 318 0.74 21.53 9.39
CA VAL A 318 -0.01 22.24 10.44
C VAL A 318 -0.37 21.27 11.55
N ARG A 319 -0.12 21.70 12.78
CA ARG A 319 -0.64 21.08 13.99
C ARG A 319 -2.03 21.63 14.27
N PHE A 320 -3.03 20.74 14.31
CA PHE A 320 -4.39 21.07 14.68
C PHE A 320 -4.47 21.54 16.15
N SER A 321 -5.17 22.64 16.36
CA SER A 321 -5.46 23.19 17.70
C SER A 321 -6.94 23.08 18.03
N ASN A 322 -7.81 23.57 17.12
CA ASN A 322 -9.23 23.71 17.37
C ASN A 322 -10.00 23.81 16.04
N ALA A 323 -11.33 23.84 16.08
CA ALA A 323 -12.15 24.18 14.94
C ALA A 323 -13.44 24.86 15.38
N THR A 324 -13.97 25.69 14.49
CA THR A 324 -15.21 26.43 14.68
C THR A 324 -16.12 26.26 13.48
N LEU A 325 -17.43 26.39 13.70
CA LEU A 325 -18.44 26.26 12.67
C LEU A 325 -19.24 27.57 12.57
N THR A 326 -18.74 28.53 11.79
CA THR A 326 -19.38 29.85 11.60
C THR A 326 -18.91 30.54 10.31
N PRO A 327 -19.73 30.74 9.26
CA PRO A 327 -20.89 29.95 8.79
C PRO A 327 -20.49 28.62 8.09
N SER A 328 -19.18 28.38 7.96
CA SER A 328 -18.59 27.15 7.40
C SER A 328 -17.53 26.62 8.36
N LEU A 329 -17.11 25.36 8.19
CA LEU A 329 -16.11 24.75 9.05
C LEU A 329 -14.74 25.39 8.81
N LEU A 330 -14.17 25.98 9.86
CA LEU A 330 -12.82 26.52 9.89
C LEU A 330 -11.97 25.72 10.87
N ILE A 331 -10.77 25.34 10.44
CA ILE A 331 -9.79 24.62 11.23
C ILE A 331 -8.70 25.58 11.69
N GLN A 332 -8.43 25.60 12.99
CA GLN A 332 -7.35 26.37 13.60
C GLN A 332 -6.14 25.49 13.85
N GLY A 333 -4.95 26.03 13.59
CA GLY A 333 -3.72 25.31 13.86
C GLY A 333 -2.46 26.15 13.73
N LYS A 334 -1.35 25.59 14.22
CA LYS A 334 -0.02 26.20 14.18
C LYS A 334 0.83 25.57 13.09
N ILE A 335 1.53 26.39 12.31
CA ILE A 335 2.38 25.93 11.21
C ILE A 335 3.72 25.47 11.78
N VAL A 336 4.23 24.33 11.30
CA VAL A 336 5.62 23.92 11.54
C VAL A 336 6.52 24.72 10.61
N LEU A 337 7.34 25.61 11.17
CA LEU A 337 8.21 26.51 10.41
C LEU A 337 9.50 25.80 9.98
N GLY A 338 9.96 26.10 8.77
CA GLY A 338 11.22 25.58 8.24
C GLY A 338 11.20 24.08 7.92
N THR A 339 10.04 23.54 7.53
CA THR A 339 9.96 22.16 7.04
C THR A 339 10.81 21.98 5.77
N GLN A 340 11.41 20.80 5.64
CA GLN A 340 12.26 20.42 4.52
C GLN A 340 11.78 19.12 3.89
N THR A 341 12.36 18.75 2.75
CA THR A 341 12.16 17.43 2.17
C THR A 341 12.99 16.40 2.94
N PHE A 342 12.42 15.23 3.18
CA PHE A 342 13.04 14.17 3.99
C PHE A 342 14.13 13.38 3.24
N PHE A 343 13.99 13.28 1.92
CA PHE A 343 15.01 12.76 1.00
C PHE A 343 14.95 13.54 -0.32
N GLN A 344 16.06 13.51 -1.07
CA GLN A 344 16.24 14.22 -2.35
C GLN A 344 16.40 13.27 -3.55
N ASP A 345 16.73 12.01 -3.29
CA ASP A 345 16.87 10.95 -4.28
C ASP A 345 15.80 9.86 -4.02
N PRO A 346 15.09 9.33 -5.04
CA PRO A 346 15.24 9.60 -6.49
C PRO A 346 14.72 10.96 -6.95
N PHE A 347 14.01 11.68 -6.08
CA PHE A 347 13.58 13.06 -6.26
C PHE A 347 13.24 13.64 -4.87
N PHE A 348 13.00 14.96 -4.80
CA PHE A 348 12.56 15.62 -3.58
C PHE A 348 11.25 15.03 -3.02
N SER A 349 11.28 14.54 -1.78
CA SER A 349 10.13 13.88 -1.14
C SER A 349 8.85 14.73 -1.06
N SER A 350 8.96 16.05 -1.27
CA SER A 350 7.82 16.97 -1.45
C SER A 350 6.92 16.62 -2.64
N VAL A 351 7.44 15.93 -3.67
CA VAL A 351 6.62 15.39 -4.78
C VAL A 351 5.58 14.38 -4.27
N LEU A 352 5.91 13.66 -3.19
CA LEU A 352 5.00 12.75 -2.48
C LEU A 352 4.41 13.40 -1.23
N HIS A 353 4.55 14.72 -1.09
CA HIS A 353 4.11 15.50 0.05
C HIS A 353 4.67 15.01 1.40
N VAL A 354 5.87 14.41 1.40
CA VAL A 354 6.59 13.99 2.60
C VAL A 354 7.55 15.10 3.02
N PHE A 355 7.43 15.55 4.26
CA PHE A 355 8.25 16.62 4.84
C PHE A 355 8.86 16.20 6.17
N CYS A 356 9.96 16.83 6.57
CA CYS A 356 10.50 16.72 7.92
C CYS A 356 10.61 18.10 8.59
N GLY A 357 10.46 18.15 9.91
CA GLY A 357 10.58 19.40 10.66
C GLY A 357 10.58 19.21 12.17
N ASN A 358 10.97 20.25 12.87
CA ASN A 358 11.13 20.25 14.32
C ASN A 358 9.89 20.82 15.03
N LEU A 359 9.37 20.10 16.04
CA LEU A 359 8.17 20.57 16.77
C LEU A 359 8.42 21.77 17.67
N LYS A 360 9.68 22.10 17.98
CA LYS A 360 10.05 23.33 18.70
C LYS A 360 9.89 24.58 17.82
N ARG A 361 9.70 24.41 16.50
CA ARG A 361 9.56 25.50 15.51
C ARG A 361 8.10 25.69 15.08
N LEU A 362 7.14 25.54 15.98
CA LEU A 362 5.75 25.92 15.70
C LEU A 362 5.61 27.45 15.66
N SER A 363 4.73 27.95 14.81
CA SER A 363 4.37 29.38 14.78
C SER A 363 3.85 29.85 16.14
N SER A 364 4.16 31.09 16.50
CA SER A 364 3.59 31.74 17.69
C SER A 364 2.08 31.91 17.54
N GLU A 365 1.68 32.40 16.36
CA GLU A 365 0.29 32.63 15.97
C GLU A 365 -0.41 31.35 15.49
N GLU A 366 -1.73 31.34 15.64
CA GLU A 366 -2.61 30.33 15.05
C GLU A 366 -3.24 30.86 13.77
N PHE A 367 -3.36 29.98 12.78
CA PHE A 367 -3.93 30.30 11.48
C PHE A 367 -5.27 29.59 11.29
N LEU A 368 -6.18 30.26 10.58
CA LEU A 368 -7.47 29.71 10.18
C LEU A 368 -7.41 29.14 8.77
N PHE A 369 -7.85 27.89 8.62
CA PHE A 369 -7.86 27.16 7.36
C PHE A 369 -9.28 26.73 7.02
N ASN A 370 -9.73 27.11 5.81
CA ASN A 370 -10.91 26.49 5.22
C ASN A 370 -10.59 25.03 4.85
N VAL A 371 -11.54 24.13 5.05
CA VAL A 371 -11.42 22.69 4.71
C VAL A 371 -10.95 22.46 3.26
N GLN A 372 -11.36 23.32 2.31
CA GLN A 372 -10.96 23.22 0.91
C GLN A 372 -9.46 23.48 0.67
N LYS A 373 -8.78 24.15 1.62
CA LYS A 373 -7.33 24.38 1.58
C LYS A 373 -6.54 23.24 2.21
N ILE A 374 -7.19 22.24 2.80
CA ILE A 374 -6.54 21.05 3.34
C ILE A 374 -6.35 20.04 2.22
N ARG A 375 -5.12 19.52 2.08
CA ARG A 375 -4.76 18.49 1.12
C ARG A 375 -4.98 17.09 1.69
N CYS A 376 -4.48 16.83 2.90
CA CYS A 376 -4.57 15.51 3.54
C CYS A 376 -4.27 15.56 5.03
N LYS A 377 -4.60 14.47 5.73
CA LYS A 377 -4.08 14.16 7.06
C LYS A 377 -2.65 13.63 6.95
N LEU A 378 -1.85 13.85 7.99
CA LEU A 378 -0.46 13.40 8.06
C LEU A 378 -0.28 12.37 9.18
N VAL A 379 0.53 11.35 8.91
CA VAL A 379 1.17 10.51 9.93
C VAL A 379 2.46 11.22 10.35
N ALA A 380 2.61 11.50 11.65
CA ALA A 380 3.83 12.06 12.21
C ALA A 380 4.67 10.95 12.84
N VAL A 381 5.89 10.76 12.33
CA VAL A 381 6.82 9.73 12.78
C VAL A 381 8.05 10.41 13.37
N GLU A 382 8.35 10.13 14.62
CA GLU A 382 9.53 10.65 15.30
C GLU A 382 10.82 10.08 14.67
N SER A 383 11.80 10.95 14.44
CA SER A 383 13.09 10.63 13.83
C SER A 383 14.19 11.49 14.46
N ASN A 384 14.87 10.96 15.47
CA ASN A 384 15.79 11.72 16.33
C ASN A 384 15.07 12.92 16.98
N ASP A 385 15.57 14.14 16.80
CA ASP A 385 14.96 15.37 17.32
C ASP A 385 13.88 15.98 16.42
N ASP A 386 13.62 15.39 15.25
CA ASP A 386 12.67 15.86 14.25
C ASP A 386 11.51 14.88 14.05
N TYR A 387 10.49 15.34 13.32
CA TYR A 387 9.37 14.52 12.87
C TYR A 387 9.32 14.47 11.35
N VAL A 388 9.03 13.28 10.83
CA VAL A 388 8.71 13.05 9.42
C VAL A 388 7.20 12.97 9.29
N PHE A 389 6.65 13.83 8.45
CA PHE A 389 5.24 13.94 8.17
C PHE A 389 4.93 13.29 6.82
N ILE A 390 4.13 12.23 6.85
CA ILE A 390 3.82 11.40 5.69
C ILE A 390 2.31 11.47 5.40
N PRO A 391 1.87 11.72 4.16
CA PRO A 391 0.44 11.74 3.84
C PRO A 391 -0.26 10.44 4.17
N LEU A 392 -1.36 10.53 4.90
CA LEU A 392 -2.32 9.44 5.03
C LEU A 392 -3.06 9.29 3.70
N LEU A 393 -2.67 8.29 2.91
CA LEU A 393 -2.92 8.30 1.46
C LEU A 393 -4.40 8.35 1.06
N HIS A 394 -5.28 7.70 1.83
CA HIS A 394 -6.72 7.72 1.54
C HIS A 394 -7.40 9.05 1.86
N THR A 395 -6.67 10.02 2.44
CA THR A 395 -7.16 11.39 2.72
C THR A 395 -6.64 12.44 1.73
N LEU A 396 -5.83 12.04 0.74
CA LEU A 396 -5.33 12.94 -0.30
C LEU A 396 -6.47 13.43 -1.21
N ARG A 397 -6.58 14.75 -1.35
CA ARG A 397 -7.60 15.46 -2.14
C ARG A 397 -7.01 16.47 -3.09
#